data_AF-A0A388PDB4-F1
#
_entry.id   AF-A0A388PDB4-F1
#
_cell.length_a   1.000
_cell.length_b   1.000
_cell.length_c   1.000
_cell.angle_alpha   90.00
_cell.angle_beta   90.00
_cell.angle_gamma   90.00
#
_symmetry.space_group_name_H-M   'P 1'
#
loop_
_entity.id
_entity.type
_entity.pdbx_description
1 polymer ?
#
loop_
_entity_poly.entity_id
_entity_poly.type
_entity_poly.pdbx_seq_one_letter_code
_entity_poly.pdbx_strand_id
1 'polypeptide(L)'
;MPKAVVQSVFAKAKLVNVRDELTRDFYQLDPNTCITACPTLVYIANTFSVAAKSKDGKKILHSSHVDLEPKSTTPQIKQIIESTGYEYLFTENIETKKTPLKRILKMYQDCDYVVTTRLHGAIIAYAFKRPYIAISFDPKITAFNKLYGGGVCISDLNQLEQVLAGDQFKAQSDYQRELSAVRNFGALYQSQISG
;
A
#
# COMPACT_ATOMS: atom_id res chain seq x y z
N MET A 1 3.22 -19.91 8.51
CA MET A 1 3.21 -20.13 9.98
C MET A 1 1.89 -20.74 10.38
N PRO A 2 1.84 -21.75 11.27
CA PRO A 2 0.59 -22.33 11.73
C PRO A 2 -0.26 -21.29 12.46
N LYS A 3 -1.58 -21.27 12.19
CA LYS A 3 -2.54 -20.34 12.79
C LYS A 3 -2.45 -20.32 14.33
N ALA A 4 -2.34 -21.49 14.96
CA ALA A 4 -2.24 -21.64 16.41
C ALA A 4 -1.02 -20.92 17.03
N VAL A 5 0.11 -20.90 16.32
CA VAL A 5 1.32 -20.20 16.79
C VAL A 5 1.05 -18.70 16.86
N VAL A 6 0.47 -18.13 15.80
CA VAL A 6 0.16 -16.71 15.71
C VAL A 6 -0.89 -16.31 16.75
N GLN A 7 -1.93 -17.12 16.94
CA GLN A 7 -2.94 -16.93 17.99
C GLN A 7 -2.31 -16.88 19.39
N SER A 8 -1.37 -17.79 19.67
CA SER A 8 -0.69 -17.83 20.98
C SER A 8 0.16 -16.59 21.26
N VAL A 9 0.72 -15.97 20.21
CA VAL A 9 1.46 -14.70 20.32
C VAL A 9 0.50 -13.56 20.63
N PHE A 10 -0.61 -13.45 19.89
CA PHE A 10 -1.61 -12.40 20.13
C PHE A 10 -2.24 -12.49 21.51
N ALA A 11 -2.52 -13.70 22.02
CA ALA A 11 -3.07 -13.89 23.36
C ALA A 11 -2.13 -13.43 24.49
N LYS A 12 -0.83 -13.34 24.23
CA LYS A 12 0.20 -12.90 25.19
C LYS A 12 0.64 -11.46 24.96
N ALA A 13 0.24 -10.84 23.85
CA ALA A 13 0.65 -9.50 23.50
C ALA A 13 -0.10 -8.48 24.35
N LYS A 14 0.62 -7.48 24.89
CA LYS A 14 0.00 -6.35 25.63
C LYS A 14 -0.84 -5.45 24.73
N LEU A 15 -0.42 -5.32 23.48
CA LEU A 15 -1.10 -4.53 22.45
C LEU A 15 -1.10 -5.32 21.15
N VAL A 16 -2.24 -5.28 20.46
CA VAL A 16 -2.44 -5.93 19.17
C VAL A 16 -3.00 -4.91 18.20
N ASN A 17 -2.37 -4.82 17.03
CA ASN A 17 -2.85 -4.05 15.90
C ASN A 17 -2.73 -4.88 14.63
N VAL A 18 -3.79 -4.85 13.83
CA VAL A 18 -3.84 -5.48 12.51
C VAL A 18 -4.30 -4.45 11.47
N ARG A 19 -4.12 -4.75 10.19
CA ARG A 19 -4.38 -3.79 9.11
C ARG A 19 -5.79 -3.85 8.52
N ASP A 20 -6.50 -4.95 8.78
CA ASP A 20 -7.78 -5.28 8.16
C ASP A 20 -8.54 -6.31 9.01
N GLU A 21 -9.85 -6.35 8.82
CA GLU A 21 -10.74 -7.32 9.46
C GLU A 21 -10.42 -8.74 9.00
N LEU A 22 -9.98 -8.94 7.75
CA LEU A 22 -9.62 -10.27 7.24
C LEU A 22 -8.56 -10.94 8.11
N THR A 23 -7.54 -10.19 8.53
CA THR A 23 -6.47 -10.67 9.42
C THR A 23 -7.01 -10.94 10.82
N ARG A 24 -7.81 -10.02 11.38
CA ARG A 24 -8.45 -10.19 12.69
C ARG A 24 -9.28 -11.48 12.73
N ASP A 25 -10.14 -11.65 11.74
CA ASP A 25 -11.12 -12.73 11.66
C ASP A 25 -10.42 -14.06 11.34
N PHE A 26 -9.42 -14.07 10.45
CA PHE A 26 -8.63 -15.26 10.15
C PHE A 26 -7.97 -15.84 11.40
N TYR A 27 -7.39 -14.99 12.25
CA TYR A 27 -6.78 -15.40 13.51
C TYR A 27 -7.76 -15.45 14.70
N GLN A 28 -9.05 -15.13 14.49
CA GLN A 28 -10.07 -15.11 15.55
C GLN A 28 -9.64 -14.25 16.75
N LEU A 29 -9.12 -13.06 16.45
CA LEU A 29 -8.72 -12.10 17.49
C LEU A 29 -9.96 -11.43 18.09
N ASP A 30 -9.77 -10.75 19.23
CA ASP A 30 -10.84 -9.96 19.87
C ASP A 30 -11.48 -9.00 18.85
N PRO A 31 -12.82 -8.91 18.76
CA PRO A 31 -13.51 -7.97 17.85
C PRO A 31 -13.08 -6.51 18.03
N ASN A 32 -12.67 -6.11 19.23
CA ASN A 32 -12.17 -4.78 19.60
C ASN A 32 -10.66 -4.61 19.32
N THR A 33 -10.00 -5.60 18.71
CA THR A 33 -8.61 -5.47 18.26
C THR A 33 -8.47 -4.24 17.40
N CYS A 34 -7.46 -3.41 17.71
CA CYS A 34 -7.23 -2.17 16.99
C CYS A 34 -6.90 -2.46 15.52
N ILE A 35 -7.60 -1.76 14.61
CA ILE A 35 -7.32 -1.79 13.16
C ILE A 35 -6.82 -0.41 12.76
N THR A 36 -5.61 -0.34 12.20
CA THR A 36 -5.06 0.90 11.65
C THR A 36 -4.31 0.63 10.35
N ALA A 37 -4.08 1.69 9.58
CA ALA A 37 -3.19 1.66 8.43
C ALA A 37 -1.78 1.14 8.80
N CYS A 38 -1.02 0.73 7.79
CA CYS A 38 0.31 0.16 7.98
C CYS A 38 1.27 1.15 8.69
N PRO A 39 2.05 0.71 9.70
CA PRO A 39 3.08 1.55 10.35
C PRO A 39 4.10 2.20 9.40
N THR A 40 4.23 1.68 8.18
CA THR A 40 4.97 2.31 7.07
C THR A 40 4.59 3.77 6.84
N LEU A 41 3.34 4.17 7.09
CA LEU A 41 2.90 5.58 7.02
C LEU A 41 3.72 6.46 7.96
N VAL A 42 3.90 6.05 9.21
CA VAL A 42 4.65 6.83 10.22
C VAL A 42 6.13 6.90 9.84
N TYR A 43 6.70 5.77 9.42
CA TYR A 43 8.10 5.74 8.97
C TYR A 43 8.35 6.72 7.81
N ILE A 44 7.48 6.70 6.79
CA ILE A 44 7.60 7.59 5.64
C ILE A 44 7.39 9.06 6.04
N ALA A 45 6.34 9.35 6.83
CA ALA A 45 6.04 10.71 7.29
C ALA A 45 7.18 11.34 8.10
N ASN A 46 7.96 10.52 8.83
CA ASN A 46 9.06 11.01 9.65
C ASN A 46 10.40 11.08 8.88
N THR A 47 10.55 10.32 7.80
CA THR A 47 11.86 10.11 7.13
C THR A 47 11.96 10.79 5.77
N PHE A 48 10.84 11.07 5.11
CA PHE A 48 10.80 11.59 3.75
C PHE A 48 9.93 12.84 3.65
N SER A 49 10.16 13.63 2.59
CA SER A 49 9.25 14.71 2.22
C SER A 49 8.01 14.12 1.55
N VAL A 50 6.86 14.28 2.22
CA VAL A 50 5.56 13.79 1.78
C VAL A 50 4.68 14.97 1.38
N ALA A 51 4.53 15.15 0.08
CA ALA A 51 3.62 16.13 -0.52
C ALA A 51 2.84 15.47 -1.65
N ALA A 52 1.60 15.93 -1.88
CA ALA A 52 0.86 15.56 -3.07
C ALA A 52 1.59 16.05 -4.33
N LYS A 53 1.54 15.27 -5.42
CA LYS A 53 2.13 15.63 -6.71
C LYS A 53 1.15 16.45 -7.54
N SER A 54 1.67 17.11 -8.58
CA SER A 54 0.82 17.82 -9.56
C SER A 54 -0.10 16.82 -10.27
N LYS A 55 -1.29 17.28 -10.65
CA LYS A 55 -2.25 16.49 -11.45
C LYS A 55 -1.80 16.26 -12.89
N ASP A 56 -0.78 16.99 -13.34
CA ASP A 56 -0.20 16.91 -14.69
C ASP A 56 1.07 16.04 -14.73
N GLY A 57 1.36 15.32 -13.62
CA GLY A 57 2.46 14.38 -13.56
C GLY A 57 2.38 13.31 -14.64
N LYS A 58 3.53 12.82 -15.09
CA LYS A 58 3.64 11.83 -16.17
C LYS A 58 4.41 10.58 -15.77
N LYS A 59 4.91 10.47 -14.54
CA LYS A 59 5.72 9.32 -14.11
C LYS A 59 4.87 8.32 -13.34
N ILE A 60 4.71 7.13 -13.90
CA ILE A 60 4.03 6.01 -13.24
C ILE A 60 5.07 5.00 -12.77
N LEU A 61 5.04 4.72 -11.46
CA LEU A 61 5.76 3.58 -10.91
C LEU A 61 4.87 2.35 -10.91
N HIS A 62 5.26 1.35 -11.70
CA HIS A 62 4.69 0.01 -11.62
C HIS A 62 5.37 -0.78 -10.50
N SER A 63 4.62 -1.09 -9.44
CA SER A 63 5.04 -2.00 -8.37
C SER A 63 4.42 -3.38 -8.54
N SER A 64 5.23 -4.32 -9.02
CA SER A 64 4.81 -5.68 -9.37
C SER A 64 4.91 -6.67 -8.20
N HIS A 65 4.03 -7.67 -8.22
CA HIS A 65 4.10 -8.89 -7.42
C HIS A 65 4.51 -10.06 -8.32
N VAL A 66 5.76 -10.06 -8.78
CA VAL A 66 6.31 -11.01 -9.77
C VAL A 66 6.03 -12.50 -9.51
N ASP A 67 5.87 -12.90 -8.24
CA ASP A 67 5.58 -14.29 -7.87
C ASP A 67 4.10 -14.69 -7.97
N LEU A 68 3.18 -13.72 -7.99
CA LEU A 68 1.73 -13.95 -7.93
C LEU A 68 1.03 -13.59 -9.24
N GLU A 69 1.53 -12.60 -9.97
CA GLU A 69 0.93 -12.18 -11.24
C GLU A 69 1.24 -13.18 -12.38
N PRO A 70 0.32 -13.33 -13.36
CA PRO A 70 0.64 -14.04 -14.59
C PRO A 70 1.88 -13.43 -15.28
N LYS A 71 2.77 -14.28 -15.82
CA LYS A 71 4.02 -13.81 -16.46
C LYS A 71 3.82 -12.81 -17.59
N SER A 72 2.66 -12.83 -18.25
CA SER A 72 2.29 -11.91 -19.32
C SER A 72 1.87 -10.52 -18.82
N THR A 73 1.56 -10.36 -17.54
CA THR A 73 0.92 -9.16 -16.99
C THR A 73 1.87 -7.96 -16.92
N THR A 74 3.12 -8.12 -16.47
CA THR A 74 4.08 -7.00 -16.41
C THR A 74 4.33 -6.35 -17.78
N PRO A 75 4.62 -7.11 -18.86
CA PRO A 75 4.78 -6.52 -20.20
C PRO A 75 3.53 -5.79 -20.70
N GLN A 76 2.33 -6.33 -20.44
CA GLN A 76 1.06 -5.72 -20.85
C GLN A 76 0.80 -4.42 -20.07
N ILE A 77 1.01 -4.40 -18.75
CA ILE A 77 0.88 -3.19 -17.93
C ILE A 77 1.81 -2.09 -18.45
N LYS A 78 3.07 -2.45 -18.74
CA LYS A 78 4.04 -1.50 -19.32
C LYS A 78 3.51 -0.90 -20.62
N GLN A 79 3.06 -1.75 -21.55
CA GLN A 79 2.56 -1.30 -22.85
C GLN A 79 1.35 -0.36 -22.71
N ILE A 80 0.42 -0.67 -21.81
CA ILE A 80 -0.76 0.17 -21.56
C ILE A 80 -0.35 1.53 -20.95
N ILE A 81 0.59 1.55 -20.00
CA ILE A 81 1.09 2.79 -19.40
C ILE A 81 1.80 3.67 -20.44
N GLU A 82 2.67 3.09 -21.26
CA GLU A 82 3.43 3.86 -22.26
C GLU A 82 2.52 4.36 -23.39
N SER A 83 1.56 3.55 -23.85
CA SER A 83 0.60 3.95 -24.90
C SER A 83 -0.38 5.04 -24.47
N THR A 84 -0.63 5.19 -23.17
CA THR A 84 -1.41 6.31 -22.59
C THR A 84 -0.56 7.56 -22.34
N GLY A 85 0.71 7.56 -22.75
CA GLY A 85 1.59 8.74 -22.73
C GLY A 85 2.32 8.98 -21.41
N TYR A 86 2.34 8.00 -20.51
CA TYR A 86 3.08 8.06 -19.25
C TYR A 86 4.49 7.48 -19.38
N GLU A 87 5.44 8.05 -18.63
CA GLU A 87 6.76 7.47 -18.39
C GLU A 87 6.64 6.28 -17.44
N TYR A 88 7.12 5.12 -17.88
CA TYR A 88 7.09 3.88 -17.12
C TYR A 88 8.34 3.69 -16.26
N LEU A 89 8.14 3.56 -14.95
CA LEU A 89 9.15 3.14 -13.97
C LEU A 89 8.73 1.80 -13.37
N PHE A 90 9.69 0.98 -12.94
CA PHE A 90 9.40 -0.38 -12.46
C PHE A 90 10.12 -0.73 -11.16
N THR A 91 9.41 -1.43 -10.27
CA THR A 91 10.00 -2.11 -9.11
C THR A 91 9.24 -3.39 -8.80
N GLU A 92 9.98 -4.44 -8.44
CA GLU A 92 9.40 -5.68 -7.87
C GLU A 92 9.01 -5.48 -6.39
N ASN A 93 9.39 -4.34 -5.80
CA ASN A 93 9.20 -4.03 -4.38
C ASN A 93 9.87 -5.08 -3.47
N ILE A 94 11.03 -5.61 -3.89
CA ILE A 94 11.85 -6.57 -3.16
C ILE A 94 13.19 -5.89 -2.84
N GLU A 95 13.54 -5.83 -1.57
CA GLU A 95 14.84 -5.35 -1.14
C GLU A 95 15.94 -6.34 -1.53
N THR A 96 16.98 -5.84 -2.19
CA THR A 96 18.18 -6.61 -2.49
C THR A 96 19.41 -5.75 -2.22
N LYS A 97 20.60 -6.35 -2.20
CA LYS A 97 21.86 -5.59 -2.09
C LYS A 97 22.01 -4.50 -3.17
N LYS A 98 21.46 -4.73 -4.38
CA LYS A 98 21.51 -3.77 -5.51
C LYS A 98 20.38 -2.74 -5.46
N THR A 99 19.28 -3.09 -4.81
CA THR A 99 18.05 -2.29 -4.70
C THR A 99 17.63 -2.19 -3.24
N PRO A 100 18.35 -1.39 -2.42
CA PRO A 100 18.05 -1.26 -1.00
C PRO A 100 16.70 -0.58 -0.78
N LEU A 101 16.07 -0.81 0.37
CA LEU A 101 14.75 -0.26 0.70
C LEU A 101 14.66 1.25 0.46
N LYS A 102 15.68 2.02 0.89
CA LYS A 102 15.72 3.48 0.68
C LYS A 102 15.62 3.87 -0.80
N ARG A 103 16.23 3.10 -1.69
CA ARG A 103 16.16 3.32 -3.14
C ARG A 103 14.76 3.06 -3.66
N ILE A 104 14.12 1.97 -3.22
CA ILE A 104 12.73 1.65 -3.58
C ILE A 104 11.79 2.77 -3.13
N LEU A 105 11.86 3.19 -1.86
CA LEU A 105 11.02 4.27 -1.32
C LEU A 105 11.23 5.59 -2.07
N LYS A 106 12.47 5.88 -2.51
CA LYS A 106 12.75 7.07 -3.30
C LYS A 106 12.02 7.06 -4.65
N MET A 107 11.85 5.90 -5.28
CA MET A 107 11.06 5.77 -6.51
C MET A 107 9.60 6.19 -6.30
N TYR A 108 8.97 5.82 -5.19
CA TYR A 108 7.61 6.27 -4.84
C TYR A 108 7.55 7.75 -4.51
N GLN A 109 8.58 8.28 -3.84
CA GLN A 109 8.65 9.72 -3.57
C GLN A 109 8.72 10.53 -4.87
N ASP A 110 9.46 10.03 -5.86
CA ASP A 110 9.79 10.77 -7.08
C ASP A 110 8.74 10.62 -8.18
N CYS A 111 8.01 9.50 -8.24
CA CYS A 111 6.92 9.30 -9.18
C CYS A 111 5.70 10.19 -8.89
N ASP A 112 4.77 10.25 -9.85
CA ASP A 112 3.52 11.00 -9.75
C ASP A 112 2.37 10.09 -9.35
N TYR A 113 2.31 8.90 -9.96
CA TYR A 113 1.29 7.88 -9.71
C TYR A 113 1.90 6.49 -9.57
N VAL A 114 1.11 5.55 -9.08
CA VAL A 114 1.50 4.15 -8.92
C VAL A 114 0.49 3.23 -9.57
N VAL A 115 0.96 2.28 -10.37
CA VAL A 115 0.17 1.09 -10.75
C VAL A 115 0.74 -0.08 -9.97
N THR A 116 -0.07 -0.91 -9.32
CA THR A 116 0.47 -1.97 -8.48
C THR A 116 -0.37 -3.23 -8.45
N THR A 117 0.32 -4.37 -8.51
CA THR A 117 -0.26 -5.71 -8.29
C THR A 117 0.06 -6.23 -6.88
N ARG A 118 0.78 -5.43 -6.06
CA ARG A 118 1.29 -5.81 -4.74
C ARG A 118 0.70 -4.93 -3.65
N LEU A 119 0.21 -5.53 -2.56
CA LEU A 119 -0.34 -4.78 -1.41
C LEU A 119 0.62 -3.68 -0.90
N HIS A 120 1.91 -3.99 -0.76
CA HIS A 120 2.89 -2.99 -0.31
C HIS A 120 3.08 -1.83 -1.30
N GLY A 121 2.81 -2.02 -2.59
CA GLY A 121 2.82 -0.91 -3.53
C GLY A 121 1.71 0.09 -3.23
N ALA A 122 0.49 -0.39 -2.94
CA ALA A 122 -0.63 0.46 -2.54
C ALA A 122 -0.39 1.17 -1.20
N ILE A 123 0.15 0.44 -0.21
CA ILE A 123 0.51 1.02 1.11
C ILE A 123 1.54 2.14 0.98
N ILE A 124 2.62 1.91 0.21
CA ILE A 124 3.68 2.90 0.07
C ILE A 124 3.20 4.09 -0.78
N ALA A 125 2.41 3.85 -1.83
CA ALA A 125 1.76 4.92 -2.60
C ALA A 125 0.89 5.81 -1.70
N TYR A 126 0.02 5.19 -0.90
CA TYR A 126 -0.82 5.88 0.09
C TYR A 126 0.03 6.72 1.05
N ALA A 127 1.09 6.13 1.60
CA ALA A 127 1.99 6.79 2.55
C ALA A 127 2.72 8.00 1.96
N PHE A 128 3.03 7.98 0.66
CA PHE A 128 3.60 9.13 -0.05
C PHE A 128 2.57 10.12 -0.58
N LYS A 129 1.25 9.87 -0.41
CA LYS A 129 0.17 10.61 -1.08
C LYS A 129 0.31 10.56 -2.61
N ARG A 130 0.58 9.38 -3.15
CA ARG A 130 0.53 9.09 -4.58
C ARG A 130 -0.81 8.43 -4.89
N PRO A 131 -1.62 9.00 -5.80
CA PRO A 131 -2.74 8.26 -6.35
C PRO A 131 -2.26 6.95 -6.97
N TYR A 132 -3.08 5.91 -6.82
CA TYR A 132 -2.72 4.59 -7.34
C TYR A 132 -3.87 3.86 -8.00
N ILE A 133 -3.50 2.94 -8.89
CA ILE A 133 -4.37 1.92 -9.47
C ILE A 133 -3.85 0.57 -8.99
N ALA A 134 -4.62 -0.09 -8.15
CA ALA A 134 -4.34 -1.44 -7.68
C ALA A 134 -5.02 -2.46 -8.61
N ILE A 135 -4.27 -3.45 -9.09
CA ILE A 135 -4.79 -4.57 -9.87
C ILE A 135 -4.83 -5.78 -8.94
N SER A 136 -6.03 -6.26 -8.64
CA SER A 136 -6.24 -7.23 -7.59
C SER A 136 -6.03 -8.66 -8.04
N PHE A 137 -4.92 -9.26 -7.60
CA PHE A 137 -4.69 -10.71 -7.65
C PHE A 137 -4.77 -11.37 -6.26
N ASP A 138 -4.91 -10.58 -5.19
CA ASP A 138 -4.98 -11.03 -3.79
C ASP A 138 -6.06 -10.21 -3.03
N PRO A 139 -6.96 -10.84 -2.26
CA PRO A 139 -8.06 -10.14 -1.59
C PRO A 139 -7.61 -9.05 -0.59
N LYS A 140 -6.38 -9.10 -0.10
CA LYS A 140 -5.83 -8.10 0.84
C LYS A 140 -5.65 -6.74 0.18
N ILE A 141 -5.30 -6.67 -1.10
CA ILE A 141 -5.19 -5.37 -1.77
C ILE A 141 -6.56 -4.72 -1.95
N THR A 142 -7.59 -5.53 -2.24
CA THR A 142 -8.98 -5.07 -2.29
C THR A 142 -9.45 -4.58 -0.92
N ALA A 143 -9.17 -5.36 0.15
CA ALA A 143 -9.53 -4.97 1.51
C ALA A 143 -8.84 -3.66 1.92
N PHE A 144 -7.55 -3.51 1.63
CA PHE A 144 -6.82 -2.27 1.87
C PHE A 144 -7.45 -1.07 1.14
N ASN A 145 -7.70 -1.19 -0.17
CA ASN A 145 -8.30 -0.10 -0.93
C ASN A 145 -9.71 0.25 -0.43
N LYS A 146 -10.51 -0.75 -0.02
CA LYS A 146 -11.84 -0.55 0.56
C LYS A 146 -11.79 0.22 1.89
N LEU A 147 -10.82 -0.10 2.74
CA LEU A 147 -10.69 0.51 4.07
C LEU A 147 -10.12 1.94 4.01
N TYR A 148 -9.09 2.14 3.20
CA TYR A 148 -8.28 3.36 3.26
C TYR A 148 -8.42 4.27 2.03
N GLY A 149 -8.87 3.75 0.88
CA GLY A 149 -8.97 4.52 -0.36
C GLY A 149 -7.62 5.02 -0.86
N GLY A 150 -7.58 6.27 -1.37
CA GLY A 150 -6.39 6.90 -1.94
C GLY A 150 -6.01 6.45 -3.36
N GLY A 151 -6.89 5.66 -3.99
CA GLY A 151 -6.72 5.10 -5.32
C GLY A 151 -7.99 4.36 -5.74
N VAL A 152 -7.88 3.57 -6.81
CA VAL A 152 -8.91 2.63 -7.24
C VAL A 152 -8.34 1.22 -7.31
N CYS A 153 -9.22 0.22 -7.14
CA CYS A 153 -8.86 -1.18 -7.26
C CYS A 153 -9.67 -1.80 -8.41
N ILE A 154 -8.95 -2.29 -9.42
CA ILE A 154 -9.50 -2.99 -10.58
C ILE A 154 -9.24 -4.49 -10.45
N SER A 155 -10.15 -5.29 -10.99
CA SER A 155 -10.06 -6.76 -11.00
C SER A 155 -9.64 -7.32 -12.36
N ASP A 156 -9.67 -6.50 -13.41
CA ASP A 156 -9.31 -6.88 -14.76
C ASP A 156 -8.32 -5.87 -15.34
N LEU A 157 -7.23 -6.37 -15.94
CA LEU A 157 -6.23 -5.56 -16.61
C LEU A 157 -6.82 -4.75 -17.78
N ASN A 158 -7.88 -5.24 -18.43
CA ASN A 158 -8.56 -4.53 -19.51
C ASN A 158 -9.13 -3.18 -19.08
N GLN A 159 -9.34 -2.98 -17.77
CA GLN A 159 -9.83 -1.71 -17.21
C GLN A 159 -8.72 -0.66 -17.08
N LEU A 160 -7.44 -1.08 -17.12
CA LEU A 160 -6.31 -0.19 -16.82
C LEU A 160 -6.24 1.01 -17.77
N GLU A 161 -6.40 0.79 -19.07
CA GLU A 161 -6.35 1.86 -20.08
C GLU A 161 -7.43 2.91 -19.83
N GLN A 162 -8.67 2.47 -19.61
CA GLN A 162 -9.80 3.36 -19.32
C GLN A 162 -9.57 4.15 -18.03
N VAL A 163 -9.06 3.49 -16.99
CA VAL A 163 -8.79 4.16 -15.69
C VAL A 163 -7.66 5.16 -15.81
N LEU A 164 -6.61 4.88 -16.59
CA LEU A 164 -5.50 5.81 -16.84
C LEU A 164 -5.94 7.03 -17.68
N ALA A 165 -6.84 6.83 -18.64
CA ALA A 165 -7.42 7.91 -19.43
C ALA A 165 -8.36 8.80 -18.60
N GLY A 166 -8.88 8.29 -17.49
CA GLY A 166 -9.73 9.02 -16.56
C GLY A 166 -8.99 9.55 -15.33
N ASP A 167 -9.66 10.42 -14.58
CA ASP A 167 -9.14 10.94 -13.30
C ASP A 167 -9.65 10.15 -12.07
N GLN A 168 -10.37 9.05 -12.27
CA GLN A 168 -11.04 8.29 -11.20
C GLN A 168 -10.07 7.78 -10.12
N PHE A 169 -8.86 7.40 -10.51
CA PHE A 169 -7.83 6.91 -9.59
C PHE A 169 -7.18 8.01 -8.75
N LYS A 170 -7.39 9.30 -9.09
CA LYS A 170 -6.88 10.47 -8.36
C LYS A 170 -7.71 10.79 -7.10
N ALA A 171 -8.29 9.75 -6.50
CA ALA A 171 -9.13 9.86 -5.31
C ALA A 171 -8.35 10.40 -4.11
N GLN A 172 -9.02 11.24 -3.31
CA GLN A 172 -8.43 11.73 -2.06
C GLN A 172 -8.35 10.60 -1.03
N SER A 173 -7.35 10.68 -0.15
CA SER A 173 -7.20 9.81 1.01
C SER A 173 -7.40 10.57 2.32
N ASP A 174 -7.87 9.86 3.34
CA ASP A 174 -7.96 10.37 4.71
C ASP A 174 -6.59 10.32 5.43
N TYR A 175 -5.53 10.71 4.73
CA TYR A 175 -4.14 10.51 5.15
C TYR A 175 -3.84 10.98 6.58
N GLN A 176 -4.32 12.17 6.96
CA GLN A 176 -4.02 12.72 8.30
C GLN A 176 -4.76 11.95 9.40
N ARG A 177 -5.99 11.49 9.13
CA ARG A 177 -6.75 10.65 10.06
C ARG A 177 -5.99 9.36 10.32
N GLU A 178 -5.59 8.67 9.24
CA GLU A 178 -4.88 7.40 9.34
C GLU A 178 -3.50 7.53 9.98
N LEU A 179 -2.73 8.56 9.62
CA LEU A 179 -1.44 8.81 10.24
C LEU A 179 -1.58 9.07 11.75
N SER A 180 -2.60 9.82 12.15
CA SER A 180 -2.89 10.11 13.55
C SER A 180 -3.31 8.85 14.30
N ALA A 181 -4.17 8.00 13.71
CA ALA A 181 -4.59 6.74 14.31
C ALA A 181 -3.40 5.81 14.60
N VAL A 182 -2.47 5.67 13.66
CA VAL A 182 -1.25 4.84 13.86
C VAL A 182 -0.35 5.43 14.94
N ARG A 183 -0.18 6.76 14.98
CA ARG A 183 0.61 7.44 16.05
C ARG A 183 -0.02 7.27 17.42
N ASN A 184 -1.34 7.41 17.52
CA ASN A 184 -2.09 7.25 18.76
C ASN A 184 -1.95 5.82 19.29
N PHE A 185 -2.04 4.81 18.41
CA PHE A 185 -1.79 3.42 18.81
C PHE A 185 -0.36 3.24 19.37
N GLY A 186 0.65 3.84 18.73
CA GLY A 186 2.02 3.83 19.24
C GLY A 186 2.19 4.53 20.60
N ALA A 187 1.44 5.60 20.86
CA ALA A 187 1.46 6.32 22.13
C ALA A 187 0.85 5.52 23.29
N LEU A 188 -0.17 4.68 23.02
CA LEU A 188 -0.72 3.77 24.03
C LEU A 188 0.36 2.86 24.62
N TYR A 189 1.27 2.35 23.78
CA TYR A 189 2.40 1.56 24.25
C TYR A 189 3.32 2.34 25.19
N GLN A 190 3.69 3.57 24.85
CA GLN A 190 4.57 4.40 25.68
C GLN A 190 3.96 4.64 27.07
N SER A 191 2.65 4.85 27.16
CA SER A 191 1.96 5.01 28.44
C SER A 191 1.93 3.73 29.30
N GLN A 192 1.91 2.54 28.69
CA GLN A 192 1.86 1.25 29.39
C GLN A 192 3.21 0.73 29.87
N ILE A 193 4.33 1.30 29.41
CA ILE A 193 5.69 0.93 29.84
C ILE A 193 6.32 1.98 30.77
N SER A 194 5.73 3.18 30.85
CA SER A 194 6.23 4.29 31.67
C SER A 194 5.51 4.40 33.02
N GLY A 195 4.55 3.51 33.30
CA GLY A 195 3.91 3.31 34.61
C GLY A 195 4.25 1.94 35.15
#